data_AF-A0A6B3P706-F1
#
_entry.id   AF-A0A6B3P706-F1
#
_cell.length_a   1.000
_cell.length_b   1.000
_cell.length_c   1.000
_cell.angle_alpha   90.00
_cell.angle_beta   90.00
_cell.angle_gamma   90.00
#
_symmetry.space_group_name_H-M   'P 1'
#
loop_
_entity.id
_entity.type
_entity.pdbx_description
1 polymer ?
#
loop_
_entity_poly.entity_id
_entity_poly.type
_entity_poly.pdbx_seq_one_letter_code
_entity_poly.pdbx_strand_id
1 'polypeptide(L)' 'MVSITQTLENWMLPHRLWKIGAPLPTPLLESATTVINDKLYIFGGFTFRYK' A
#
# COMPACT_ATOMS: atom_id res chain seq x y z
N MET A 1 3.69 -18.35 -2.33
CA MET A 1 3.06 -17.83 -1.09
C MET A 1 2.82 -16.35 -1.30
N VAL A 2 1.56 -15.88 -1.25
CA VAL A 2 1.25 -14.45 -1.35
C VAL A 2 1.33 -13.87 0.05
N SER A 3 2.10 -12.79 0.23
CA SER A 3 2.28 -12.13 1.53
C SER A 3 1.34 -10.93 1.63
N ILE A 4 0.63 -10.80 2.76
CA ILE A 4 -0.11 -9.58 3.10
C ILE A 4 0.87 -8.62 3.79
N THR A 5 1.06 -7.43 3.23
CA THR A 5 2.02 -6.45 3.74
C THR A 5 1.34 -5.15 4.16
N GLN A 6 1.99 -4.41 5.07
CA GLN A 6 1.62 -3.04 5.46
C GLN A 6 2.56 -2.01 4.83
N THR A 7 3.58 -2.44 4.08
CA THR A 7 4.59 -1.56 3.51
C THR A 7 4.01 -0.78 2.35
N LEU A 8 3.94 0.55 2.49
CA LEU A 8 3.79 1.45 1.36
C LEU A 8 5.18 1.70 0.76
N GLU A 9 5.34 1.45 -0.53
CA GLU A 9 6.60 1.68 -1.23
C GLU A 9 6.41 2.74 -2.31
N ASN A 10 7.22 3.79 -2.25
CA ASN A 10 7.23 4.87 -3.24
C ASN A 10 8.50 4.77 -4.08
N TRP A 11 8.33 4.73 -5.40
CA TRP A 11 9.45 4.75 -6.34
C TRP A 11 9.97 6.18 -6.52
N MET A 12 11.22 6.45 -6.12
CA MET A 12 11.82 7.78 -6.23
C MET A 12 12.66 7.91 -7.51
N LEU A 13 12.41 8.96 -8.29
CA LEU A 13 13.26 9.40 -9.40
C LEU A 13 14.06 10.66 -9.00
N PRO A 14 15.28 10.89 -9.54
CA PRO A 14 16.00 10.03 -10.49
C PRO A 14 16.81 8.92 -9.81
N HIS A 15 16.77 8.83 -8.47
CA HIS A 15 17.63 7.94 -7.69
C HIS A 15 17.34 6.45 -7.91
N ARG A 16 16.19 6.08 -8.49
CA ARG A 16 15.77 4.70 -8.78
C ARG A 16 15.83 3.80 -7.54
N LEU A 17 15.37 4.36 -6.41
CA LEU A 17 15.31 3.66 -5.13
C LEU A 17 13.86 3.57 -4.65
N TRP A 18 13.56 2.45 -3.99
CA TRP A 18 12.35 2.32 -3.20
C TRP A 18 12.52 3.08 -1.89
N LYS A 19 11.55 3.93 -1.57
CA LYS A 19 11.43 4.54 -0.24
C LYS A 19 10.24 3.94 0.47
N ILE A 20 10.49 3.44 1.67
CA ILE A 20 9.43 2.98 2.58
C ILE A 20 8.66 4.21 3.09
N GLY A 21 7.36 4.21 2.83
CA GLY A 21 6.41 5.20 3.32
C GLY A 21 5.85 4.84 4.70
N ALA A 22 4.87 5.64 5.16
CA ALA A 22 4.13 5.30 6.36
C ALA A 22 3.38 3.97 6.15
N PRO A 23 3.39 3.05 7.14
CA PRO A 23 2.70 1.78 7.01
C PRO A 23 1.18 1.98 6.94
N LEU A 24 0.50 1.08 6.25
CA LEU A 24 -0.97 1.03 6.30
C LEU A 24 -1.43 0.69 7.72
N PRO A 25 -2.52 1.33 8.22
CA PRO A 25 -3.08 1.00 9.53
C PRO A 25 -3.59 -0.44 9.65
N THR A 26 -3.82 -1.11 8.53
CA THR A 26 -4.27 -2.51 8.46
C THR A 26 -3.55 -3.19 7.29
N PRO A 27 -2.99 -4.40 7.46
CA PRO A 27 -2.43 -5.18 6.36
C PRO A 27 -3.52 -5.53 5.34
N LEU A 28 -3.30 -5.23 4.06
CA LEU A 28 -4.27 -5.49 2.98
C LEU A 28 -3.63 -6.25 1.81
N LEU A 29 -4.46 -7.00 1.09
CA LEU A 29 -4.14 -7.71 -0.15
C LEU A 29 -5.26 -7.48 -1.18
N GLU A 30 -4.94 -7.42 -2.47
CA GLU A 30 -5.92 -7.26 -3.57
C GLU A 30 -6.83 -6.01 -3.42
N SER A 31 -6.32 -4.93 -2.83
CA SER A 31 -7.03 -3.65 -2.79
C SER A 31 -7.01 -2.94 -4.14
N ALA A 32 -8.10 -2.23 -4.46
CA ALA A 32 -8.13 -1.27 -5.56
C ALA A 32 -7.55 0.08 -5.10
N THR A 33 -6.81 0.78 -5.95
CA THR A 33 -6.19 2.07 -5.61
C THR A 33 -6.42 3.14 -6.68
N THR A 34 -6.46 4.40 -6.26
CA THR A 34 -6.47 5.56 -7.18
C THR A 34 -5.83 6.79 -6.53
N VAL A 35 -5.33 7.71 -7.35
CA VAL A 35 -4.74 8.98 -6.88
C VAL A 35 -5.68 10.13 -7.21
N ILE A 36 -6.04 10.93 -6.19
CA ILE A 36 -6.88 12.13 -6.33
C ILE A 36 -6.20 13.26 -5.56
N ASN A 37 -5.93 14.39 -6.22
CA ASN A 37 -5.30 15.57 -5.62
C ASN A 37 -4.03 15.22 -4.80
N ASP A 38 -3.09 14.50 -5.41
CA ASP A 38 -1.82 14.05 -4.82
C ASP A 38 -1.94 13.16 -3.58
N LYS A 39 -3.11 12.54 -3.38
CA LYS A 39 -3.35 11.58 -2.30
C LYS A 39 -3.69 10.21 -2.89
N LEU A 40 -3.01 9.18 -2.38
CA LEU A 40 -3.30 7.78 -2.69
C LEU A 40 -4.46 7.28 -1.83
N TYR A 41 -5.53 6.85 -2.49
CA TYR A 41 -6.69 6.22 -1.87
C TYR A 41 -6.68 4.72 -2.14
N ILE A 42 -7.03 3.94 -1.11
CA ILE A 42 -7.02 2.48 -1.13
C ILE A 42 -8.42 2.01 -0.72
N PHE A 43 -9.05 1.17 -1.54
CA PHE A 43 -10.41 0.68 -1.37
C PHE A 43 -10.43 -0.83 -1.24
N GLY A 44 -11.13 -1.32 -0.21
CA GLY A 44 -11.33 -2.76 0.02
C GLY A 44 -10.01 -3.53 0.20
N GLY A 45 -10.03 -4.80 -0.22
CA GLY A 45 -8.95 -5.76 -0.03
C GLY A 45 -9.24 -6.78 1.07
N PHE A 46 -8.39 -7.81 1.11
CA PHE A 46 -8.42 -8.87 2.09
C PHE A 46 -7.42 -8.61 3.21
N THR A 47 -7.80 -8.91 4.43
CA THR A 47 -6.91 -8.86 5.60
C THR A 47 -7.07 -10.14 6.42
N PHE A 48 -6.06 -10.50 7.20
CA PHE A 48 -6.12 -11.67 8.08
C PHE A 48 -6.96 -11.44 9.36
N ARG A 49 -7.48 -10.22 9.56
CA ARG A 49 -8.37 -9.93 10.69
C ARG A 49 -9.82 -10.19 10.29
N TYR A 50 -10.29 -11.41 10.56
CA TYR A 50 -11.70 -11.64 10.82
C TYR A 50 -12.04 -11.01 12.18
N LYS A 51 -13.05 -10.14 12.21
CA LYS A 51 -13.83 -9.92 13.43
C LYS A 51 -15.00 -10.89 13.41
#